data_AF-A0A315W5U2-F1
#
_entry.id   AF-A0A315W5U2-F1
#
_cell.length_a   1.000
_cell.length_b   1.000
_cell.length_c   1.000
_cell.angle_alpha   90.00
_cell.angle_beta   90.00
_cell.angle_gamma   90.00
#
_symmetry.space_group_name_H-M   'P 1'
#
loop_
_entity.id
_entity.type
_entity.pdbx_description
1 polymer ?
#
loop_
_entity_poly.entity_id
_entity_poly.type
_entity_poly.pdbx_seq_one_letter_code
_entity_poly.pdbx_strand_id
1 'polypeptide(L)'
;MCCANPQLKGIVTRLYCRQGYYLQMNPDGSLDGTKDDSSNSTLFNLIPVGLRVVAIQSVKTGLYIAMNGEGHLYTSSGRLYENPTS
;
A
#
# COMPACT_ATOMS: atom_id res chain seq x y z
N MET A 1 -5.23 -22.37 10.22
CA MET A 1 -4.79 -22.93 8.93
C MET A 1 -5.79 -22.46 7.87
N CYS A 2 -5.58 -21.26 7.32
CA CYS A 2 -6.35 -20.75 6.18
C CYS A 2 -5.33 -20.11 5.24
N CYS A 3 -4.92 -20.89 4.25
CA CYS A 3 -4.38 -20.51 2.96
C CYS A 3 -3.52 -19.24 2.90
N ALA A 4 -2.20 -19.43 2.79
CA ALA A 4 -1.40 -18.58 1.92
C ALA A 4 -2.01 -18.64 0.52
N ASN A 5 -3.00 -17.80 0.24
CA ASN A 5 -3.66 -17.78 -1.06
C ASN A 5 -2.58 -17.39 -2.08
N PRO A 6 -2.42 -18.17 -3.18
CA PRO A 6 -1.36 -17.98 -4.14
C PRO A 6 -1.37 -16.53 -4.60
N GLN A 7 -0.24 -15.83 -4.38
CA GLN A 7 0.05 -14.44 -4.72
C GLN A 7 -1.00 -13.87 -5.68
N LEU A 8 -2.07 -13.30 -5.12
CA LEU A 8 -3.12 -12.71 -5.92
C LEU A 8 -2.45 -11.66 -6.79
N LYS A 9 -2.56 -11.81 -8.11
CA LYS A 9 -1.90 -10.92 -9.08
C LYS A 9 -2.53 -9.54 -8.97
N GLY A 10 -1.95 -8.72 -8.09
CA GLY A 10 -2.27 -7.32 -8.00
C GLY A 10 -1.85 -6.58 -9.27
N ILE A 11 -2.35 -5.36 -9.42
CA ILE A 11 -1.89 -4.44 -10.46
C ILE A 11 -0.87 -3.48 -9.87
N VAL A 12 0.14 -3.14 -10.67
CA VAL A 12 0.98 -1.97 -10.38
C VAL A 12 0.27 -0.75 -10.96
N THR A 13 -0.02 0.24 -10.14
CA THR A 13 -0.72 1.46 -10.57
C THR A 13 -0.30 2.68 -9.73
N ARG A 14 -0.67 3.87 -10.22
CA ARG A 14 -0.60 5.13 -9.47
C ARG A 14 -1.98 5.49 -8.96
N LEU A 15 -2.06 6.03 -7.75
CA LEU A 15 -3.31 6.52 -7.17
C LEU A 15 -3.35 8.05 -7.30
N TYR A 16 -4.11 8.55 -8.27
CA TYR A 16 -4.27 9.98 -8.51
C TYR A 16 -5.50 10.52 -7.76
N CYS A 17 -5.29 11.52 -6.91
CA CYS A 17 -6.37 12.18 -6.19
C CYS A 17 -6.99 13.29 -7.06
N ARG A 18 -8.30 13.55 -6.85
CA ARG A 18 -9.01 14.64 -7.54
C ARG A 18 -8.43 16.02 -7.26
N GLN A 19 -7.66 16.19 -6.17
CA GLN A 19 -6.98 17.45 -5.86
C GLN A 19 -5.76 17.74 -6.75
N GLY A 20 -5.38 16.82 -7.63
CA GLY A 20 -4.32 17.05 -8.63
C GLY A 20 -2.95 16.46 -8.28
N TYR A 21 -2.90 15.48 -7.38
CA TYR A 21 -1.67 14.88 -6.88
C TYR A 21 -1.72 13.35 -6.98
N TYR A 22 -0.59 12.73 -7.26
CA TYR A 22 -0.40 11.30 -7.05
C TYR A 22 -0.06 11.06 -5.59
N LEU A 23 -0.62 10.00 -5.00
CA LEU A 23 -0.15 9.47 -3.73
C LEU A 23 1.33 9.07 -3.89
N GLN A 24 2.16 9.42 -2.92
CA GLN A 24 3.56 9.06 -2.87
C GLN A 24 3.91 8.44 -1.52
N MET A 25 4.81 7.45 -1.54
CA MET A 25 5.51 6.98 -0.34
C MET A 25 7.01 7.29 -0.47
N ASN A 26 7.52 8.08 0.46
CA ASN A 26 8.92 8.44 0.55
C ASN A 26 9.76 7.26 1.09
N PRO A 27 11.09 7.27 0.88
CA PRO A 27 11.97 6.19 1.36
C PRO A 27 11.94 6.00 2.89
N ASP A 28 11.60 7.04 3.64
CA ASP A 28 11.45 7.01 5.10
C ASP A 28 10.09 6.45 5.57
N GLY A 29 9.18 6.12 4.64
CA GLY A 29 7.84 5.64 4.93
C GLY A 29 6.80 6.75 5.08
N SER A 30 7.16 8.03 4.99
CA SER A 30 6.16 9.11 5.01
C SER A 30 5.27 9.07 3.76
N LEU A 31 4.00 9.43 3.94
CA LEU A 31 2.98 9.47 2.88
C LEU A 31 2.55 10.90 2.61
N ASP A 32 2.58 11.31 1.36
CA ASP A 32 2.16 12.63 0.90
C ASP A 32 1.62 12.60 -0.54
N GLY A 33 1.36 13.78 -1.10
CA GLY A 33 0.93 13.97 -2.48
C GLY A 33 1.99 14.68 -3.30
N THR A 34 2.26 14.18 -4.51
CA THR A 34 3.21 14.77 -5.46
C THR A 34 2.59 15.03 -6.81
N LYS A 35 3.14 16.01 -7.55
CA LYS A 35 2.82 16.21 -8.97
C LYS A 35 3.82 15.51 -9.89
N ASP A 36 4.91 15.00 -9.35
CA ASP A 36 5.92 14.25 -10.08
C ASP A 36 5.49 12.79 -10.25
N ASP A 37 5.12 12.42 -11.47
CA ASP A 37 4.76 11.05 -11.83
C ASP A 37 5.93 10.24 -12.39
N SER A 38 7.10 10.85 -12.56
CA SER A 38 8.28 10.18 -13.12
C SER A 38 8.96 9.23 -12.11
N SER A 39 8.70 9.45 -10.82
CA SER A 39 9.34 8.69 -9.74
C SER A 39 8.58 7.40 -9.37
N ASN A 40 9.34 6.36 -9.03
CA ASN A 40 8.81 5.08 -8.55
C ASN A 40 8.15 5.17 -7.17
N SER A 41 8.24 6.31 -6.47
CA SER A 41 7.60 6.50 -5.17
C SER A 41 6.07 6.65 -5.27
N THR A 42 5.55 6.85 -6.48
CA THR A 42 4.10 6.91 -6.78
C THR A 42 3.51 5.56 -7.22
N LEU A 43 4.34 4.53 -7.37
CA LEU A 43 3.91 3.20 -7.83
C LEU A 43 3.54 2.30 -6.65
N PHE A 44 2.32 1.74 -6.71
CA PHE A 44 1.80 0.84 -5.71
C PHE A 44 1.30 -0.47 -6.33
N ASN A 45 1.52 -1.57 -5.61
CA ASN A 45 0.80 -2.81 -5.84
C ASN A 45 -0.58 -2.70 -5.17
N LEU A 46 -1.65 -2.82 -5.95
CA LEU A 46 -3.00 -3.06 -5.45
C LEU A 46 -3.25 -4.56 -5.46
N ILE A 47 -3.06 -5.19 -4.31
CA ILE A 47 -3.15 -6.64 -4.14
C ILE A 47 -4.56 -6.95 -3.63
N PRO A 48 -5.41 -7.66 -4.38
CA PRO A 48 -6.70 -8.05 -3.86
C PRO A 48 -6.50 -9.06 -2.73
N VAL A 49 -7.31 -8.94 -1.69
CA VAL A 49 -7.22 -9.74 -0.45
C VAL A 49 -8.60 -10.21 0.00
N GLY A 50 -9.64 -9.74 -0.67
CA GLY A 50 -11.04 -10.12 -0.49
C GLY A 50 -11.90 -9.48 -1.58
N LEU A 51 -13.20 -9.76 -1.58
CA LEU A 51 -14.13 -9.14 -2.52
C LEU A 51 -14.15 -7.62 -2.28
N ARG A 52 -13.64 -6.86 -3.26
CA ARG A 52 -13.52 -5.39 -3.19
C ARG A 52 -12.62 -4.88 -2.05
N VAL A 53 -11.75 -5.75 -1.52
CA VAL A 53 -10.77 -5.37 -0.49
C VAL A 53 -9.38 -5.55 -1.06
N VAL A 54 -8.53 -4.54 -0.88
CA VAL A 54 -7.14 -4.52 -1.36
C VAL A 54 -6.18 -4.16 -0.24
N ALA A 55 -4.97 -4.73 -0.31
CA ALA A 55 -3.80 -4.18 0.34
C ALA A 55 -3.07 -3.24 -0.62
N ILE A 56 -2.56 -2.12 -0.11
CA ILE A 56 -1.82 -1.13 -0.89
C ILE A 56 -0.37 -1.16 -0.42
N GLN A 57 0.53 -1.56 -1.31
CA GLN A 57 1.96 -1.71 -1.00
C GLN A 57 2.79 -0.83 -1.93
N SER A 58 3.75 -0.09 -1.39
CA SER A 58 4.73 0.62 -2.21
C SER A 58 5.61 -0.36 -2.98
N VAL A 59 5.75 -0.15 -4.30
CA VAL A 59 6.67 -0.94 -5.13
C VAL A 59 8.12 -0.69 -4.73
N LYS A 60 8.44 0.55 -4.33
CA LYS A 60 9.81 0.97 -4.02
C LYS A 60 10.30 0.46 -2.67
N THR A 61 9.48 0.53 -1.62
CA THR A 61 9.89 0.21 -0.24
C THR A 61 9.39 -1.16 0.22
N GLY A 62 8.37 -1.72 -0.44
CA GLY A 62 7.70 -2.94 0.03
C GLY A 62 6.81 -2.74 1.25
N LEU A 63 6.69 -1.52 1.79
CA LEU A 63 5.83 -1.22 2.93
C LEU A 63 4.37 -1.10 2.51
N TYR A 64 3.47 -1.49 3.41
CA TYR A 64 2.02 -1.36 3.26
C TYR A 64 1.52 -0.05 3.86
N ILE A 65 0.50 0.54 3.24
CA ILE A 65 -0.30 1.60 3.86
C ILE A 65 -1.32 0.94 4.79
N ALA A 66 -1.34 1.37 6.04
CA ALA A 66 -2.28 0.91 7.05
C ALA A 66 -2.92 2.12 7.76
N MET A 67 -4.02 1.87 8.46
CA MET A 67 -4.74 2.87 9.23
C MET A 67 -5.02 2.29 10.62
N ASN A 68 -4.70 3.04 11.67
CA ASN A 68 -4.97 2.60 13.04
C ASN A 68 -6.43 2.88 13.43
N GLY A 69 -6.84 2.47 14.64
CA GLY A 69 -8.20 2.68 15.15
C GLY A 69 -8.61 4.14 15.38
N GLU A 70 -7.65 5.06 15.34
CA GLU A 70 -7.88 6.51 15.48
C GLU A 70 -8.04 7.22 14.12
N GLY A 71 -7.87 6.49 13.01
CA GLY A 71 -7.93 7.04 11.66
C GLY A 71 -6.60 7.60 11.14
N HIS A 72 -5.50 7.43 11.88
CA HIS A 72 -4.18 7.84 11.43
C HIS A 72 -3.58 6.81 10.48
N LEU A 73 -3.10 7.30 9.33
CA LEU A 73 -2.33 6.49 8.40
C LEU A 73 -0.92 6.22 8.93
N TYR A 74 -0.42 5.03 8.69
CA TYR A 74 0.97 4.66 8.98
C TYR A 74 1.46 3.63 7.96
N THR A 75 2.78 3.44 7.89
CA THR A 75 3.38 2.39 7.07
C THR A 75 3.74 1.17 7.90
N SER A 76 3.46 -0.01 7.36
CA SER A 76 3.72 -1.30 8.02
C SER A 76 4.58 -2.19 7.15
N SER A 77 5.56 -2.88 7.76
CA SER A 77 6.26 -4.00 7.12
C SER A 77 5.42 -5.27 7.10
N GLY A 78 4.45 -5.38 8.02
CA GLY A 78 3.59 -6.54 8.15
C GLY A 78 2.66 -6.65 6.96
N ARG A 79 2.67 -7.82 6.30
CA ARG A 79 1.52 -8.24 5.51
C ARG A 79 0.34 -8.28 6.47
N LEU A 80 -0.76 -7.62 6.11
CA LEU A 80 -1.96 -7.39 6.95
C LEU A 80 -2.65 -8.67 7.50
N TYR A 81 -2.03 -9.85 7.35
CA TYR A 81 -2.55 -11.17 7.71
C TYR A 81 -1.51 -12.07 8.40
N GLU A 82 -0.31 -11.59 8.73
CA GLU A 82 0.57 -12.33 9.63
C GLU A 82 0.05 -12.16 11.06
N ASN A 83 -0.34 -13.27 11.68
CA ASN A 83 -0.82 -13.31 13.07
C ASN A 83 0.20 -12.61 13.99
N PRO A 84 -0.21 -11.66 14.85
CA PRO A 84 0.66 -11.03 15.84
C PRO A 84 0.95 -11.93 17.06
N THR A 85 1.06 -13.25 16.87
CA THR A 85 1.37 -14.24 17.92
C THR A 85 2.44 -15.24 17.47
N SER A 86 3.57 -14.72 17.02
CA SER A 86 4.84 -15.45 17.02
C SER A 86 5.89 -14.66 17.79
#